data_AF-A0A8B9NVH2-F1
#
_entry.id   AF-A0A8B9NVH2-F1
#
_cell.length_a   1.000
_cell.length_b   1.000
_cell.length_c   1.000
_cell.angle_alpha   90.00
_cell.angle_beta   90.00
_cell.angle_gamma   90.00
#
_symmetry.space_group_name_H-M   'P 1'
#
loop_
_entity.id
_entity.type
_entity.pdbx_description
1 polymer ?
#
loop_
_entity_poly.entity_id
_entity_poly.type
_entity_poly.pdbx_seq_one_letter_code
_entity_poly.pdbx_strand_id
1 'polypeptide(L)'
;MATVISDNPPNPGCKIMTFRPSMVEFREFNKYLAYMESQGAHRAGVAKVIPPKEWKPRKHYNDIEDLVIPAPIQQMVTGQSGLFTQYNIQKKPMTVKEFRQLANSDKYCTPRYIDYEDLERKYWKNLTFVAPIYGADINGSIYDEDIEEWNIAHLNTILDVVGEDCGISIEGVNTPYLYFGMWKTTFAWHTEDMDLYSINYLHFGEPKSWYAIPPEHGRRLERLAQGLQHLKGKKQFIQEGYLC
;
A
#
# COMPACT_ATOMS: atom_id res chain seq x y z
N MET A 1 -34.82 28.03 17.08
CA MET A 1 -33.93 27.10 17.80
C MET A 1 -32.54 27.26 17.20
N ALA A 2 -31.52 27.53 18.02
CA ALA A 2 -30.15 27.58 17.52
C ALA A 2 -29.63 26.15 17.37
N THR A 3 -29.17 25.80 16.17
CA THR A 3 -28.52 24.51 15.92
C THR A 3 -27.19 24.51 16.66
N VAL A 4 -27.03 23.62 17.65
CA VAL A 4 -25.73 23.41 18.28
C VAL A 4 -24.82 22.74 17.25
N ILE A 5 -23.97 23.54 16.61
CA ILE A 5 -22.88 23.01 15.79
C ILE A 5 -21.95 22.28 16.75
N SER A 6 -21.66 21.02 16.48
CA SER A 6 -20.68 20.27 17.24
C SER A 6 -19.29 20.79 16.86
N ASP A 7 -18.63 21.51 17.77
CA ASP A 7 -17.27 22.05 17.56
C ASP A 7 -16.18 20.97 17.43
N ASN A 8 -16.52 19.69 17.60
CA ASN A 8 -15.57 18.60 17.40
C ASN A 8 -15.39 18.31 15.91
N PRO A 9 -14.16 18.33 15.37
CA PRO A 9 -13.91 17.90 14.00
C PRO A 9 -14.30 16.42 13.83
N PRO A 10 -14.77 16.03 12.63
CA PRO A 10 -15.15 14.65 12.36
C PRO A 10 -13.97 13.68 12.60
N ASN A 11 -14.30 12.43 12.92
CA ASN A 11 -13.36 11.39 13.33
C ASN A 11 -12.37 11.83 14.46
N PRO A 12 -12.86 12.26 15.64
CA PRO A 12 -12.00 12.75 16.74
C PRO A 12 -11.02 11.70 17.31
N GLY A 13 -11.29 10.41 17.08
CA GLY A 13 -10.40 9.32 17.50
C GLY A 13 -9.38 8.88 16.44
N CYS A 14 -9.30 9.58 15.30
CA CYS A 14 -8.40 9.32 14.18
C CYS A 14 -8.37 7.83 13.77
N LYS A 15 -9.55 7.20 13.72
CA LYS A 15 -9.70 5.77 13.40
C LYS A 15 -9.82 5.56 11.90
N ILE A 16 -9.22 4.48 11.41
CA ILE A 16 -9.31 4.04 10.01
C ILE A 16 -10.80 3.81 9.68
N MET A 17 -11.31 4.57 8.72
CA MET A 17 -12.70 4.49 8.29
C MET A 17 -12.85 3.49 7.13
N THR A 18 -14.00 2.82 7.04
CA THR A 18 -14.31 1.93 5.90
C THR A 18 -15.60 2.34 5.21
N PHE A 19 -15.49 2.76 3.94
CA PHE A 19 -16.57 3.24 3.10
C PHE A 19 -17.12 2.13 2.18
N ARG A 20 -18.38 2.30 1.73
CA ARG A 20 -19.12 1.36 0.86
C ARG A 20 -20.02 2.16 -0.09
N PRO A 21 -19.46 2.82 -1.10
CA PRO A 21 -20.26 3.55 -2.10
C PRO A 21 -21.24 2.63 -2.83
N SER A 22 -22.37 3.19 -3.25
CA SER A 22 -23.17 2.68 -4.37
C SER A 22 -22.47 2.97 -5.70
N MET A 23 -22.86 2.31 -6.80
CA MET A 23 -22.31 2.62 -8.14
C MET A 23 -22.46 4.10 -8.54
N VAL A 24 -23.51 4.78 -8.08
CA VAL A 24 -23.72 6.21 -8.38
C VAL A 24 -22.69 7.09 -7.67
N GLU A 25 -22.32 6.74 -6.44
CA GLU A 25 -21.28 7.45 -5.67
C GLU A 25 -19.87 7.04 -6.12
N PHE A 26 -19.71 5.81 -6.59
CA PHE A 26 -18.42 5.25 -7.01
C PHE A 26 -17.93 5.81 -8.36
N ARG A 27 -18.80 6.27 -9.28
CA ARG A 27 -18.36 6.83 -10.57
C ARG A 27 -17.36 7.98 -10.45
N GLU A 28 -17.59 8.88 -9.51
CA GLU A 28 -16.86 10.16 -9.41
C GLU A 28 -15.76 10.10 -8.33
N PHE A 29 -14.58 9.56 -8.67
CA PHE A 29 -13.45 9.39 -7.73
C PHE A 29 -13.16 10.65 -6.90
N ASN A 30 -12.87 11.78 -7.56
CA ASN A 30 -12.53 13.05 -6.90
C ASN A 30 -13.63 13.53 -5.94
N LYS A 31 -14.90 13.37 -6.33
CA LYS A 31 -16.06 13.75 -5.51
C LYS A 31 -16.20 12.84 -4.29
N TYR A 32 -15.94 11.54 -4.44
CA TYR A 32 -16.00 10.59 -3.34
C TYR A 32 -14.83 10.76 -2.36
N LEU A 33 -13.63 11.10 -2.85
CA LEU A 33 -12.49 11.47 -2.03
C LEU A 33 -12.81 12.68 -1.14
N ALA A 34 -13.33 13.78 -1.72
CA ALA A 34 -13.77 14.95 -0.96
C ALA A 34 -14.89 14.63 0.05
N TYR A 35 -15.81 13.73 -0.29
CA TYR A 35 -16.80 13.22 0.67
C TYR A 35 -16.12 12.47 1.83
N MET A 36 -15.20 11.54 1.56
CA MET A 36 -14.47 10.83 2.61
C MET A 36 -13.69 11.78 3.53
N GLU A 37 -13.06 12.82 2.98
CA GLU A 37 -12.40 13.87 3.75
C GLU A 37 -13.38 14.65 4.64
N SER A 38 -14.56 15.00 4.14
CA SER A 38 -15.63 15.65 4.94
C SER A 38 -16.12 14.80 6.11
N GLN A 39 -15.97 13.48 6.03
CA GLN A 39 -16.26 12.55 7.14
C GLN A 39 -15.06 12.35 8.09
N GLY A 40 -13.93 13.04 7.86
CA GLY A 40 -12.72 12.97 8.67
C GLY A 40 -11.83 11.76 8.39
N ALA A 41 -11.93 11.14 7.20
CA ALA A 41 -11.14 9.95 6.86
C ALA A 41 -9.62 10.20 6.86
N HIS A 42 -9.19 11.34 6.29
CA HIS A 42 -7.78 11.76 6.18
C HIS A 42 -7.05 11.78 7.54
N ARG A 43 -7.78 12.00 8.65
CA ARG A 43 -7.19 12.08 10.00
C ARG A 43 -6.56 10.78 10.47
N ALA A 44 -6.97 9.64 9.92
CA ALA A 44 -6.38 8.34 10.23
C ALA A 44 -5.12 8.02 9.43
N GLY A 45 -4.77 8.83 8.42
CA GLY A 45 -3.69 8.57 7.47
C GLY A 45 -4.06 7.55 6.37
N VAL A 46 -4.97 6.61 6.67
CA VAL A 46 -5.49 5.64 5.69
C VAL A 46 -6.99 5.43 5.86
N ALA A 47 -7.67 5.16 4.75
CA ALA A 47 -9.07 4.77 4.70
C ALA A 47 -9.26 3.60 3.73
N LYS A 48 -10.26 2.76 3.99
CA LYS A 48 -10.59 1.61 3.14
C LYS A 48 -11.89 1.87 2.39
N VAL A 49 -11.89 1.69 1.08
CA VAL A 49 -13.12 1.67 0.27
C VAL A 49 -13.39 0.24 -0.14
N ILE A 50 -14.63 -0.22 0.03
CA ILE A 50 -15.09 -1.49 -0.57
C ILE A 50 -15.99 -1.10 -1.74
N PRO A 51 -15.57 -1.37 -2.99
CA PRO A 51 -16.36 -0.99 -4.16
C PRO A 51 -17.69 -1.76 -4.23
N PRO A 52 -18.65 -1.29 -5.05
CA PRO A 52 -19.87 -2.02 -5.36
C PRO A 52 -19.56 -3.45 -5.86
N LYS A 53 -20.42 -4.42 -5.55
CA LYS A 53 -20.17 -5.85 -5.84
C LYS A 53 -20.22 -6.18 -7.33
N GLU A 54 -20.93 -5.34 -8.08
CA GLU A 54 -21.09 -5.38 -9.52
C GLU A 54 -19.88 -4.83 -10.27
N TRP A 55 -19.08 -3.95 -9.65
CA TRP A 55 -17.88 -3.38 -10.26
C TRP A 55 -16.71 -4.37 -10.18
N LYS A 56 -15.99 -4.53 -11.29
CA LYS A 56 -14.79 -5.35 -11.41
C LYS A 56 -13.82 -4.65 -12.36
N PRO A 57 -12.56 -4.40 -11.97
CA PRO A 57 -11.60 -3.74 -12.84
C PRO A 57 -10.97 -4.69 -13.87
N ARG A 58 -11.21 -6.00 -13.75
CA ARG A 58 -10.74 -7.01 -14.73
C ARG A 58 -11.72 -8.17 -14.83
N LYS A 59 -11.96 -8.68 -16.02
CA LYS A 59 -12.82 -9.85 -16.30
C LYS A 59 -12.19 -11.16 -15.82
N HIS A 60 -10.87 -11.34 -15.97
CA HIS A 60 -10.12 -12.52 -15.52
C HIS A 60 -8.63 -12.24 -15.30
N TYR A 61 -7.96 -13.07 -14.49
CA TYR A 61 -6.53 -12.96 -14.17
C TYR A 61 -5.71 -14.20 -14.61
N ASN A 62 -6.12 -14.87 -15.70
CA ASN A 62 -5.42 -16.07 -16.18
C ASN A 62 -4.26 -15.73 -17.14
N ASP A 63 -4.31 -14.55 -17.74
CA ASP A 63 -3.42 -14.00 -18.76
C ASP A 63 -2.18 -13.30 -18.19
N ILE A 64 -2.20 -12.95 -16.91
CA ILE A 64 -1.05 -12.32 -16.22
C ILE A 64 0.05 -13.32 -15.81
N GLU A 65 -0.11 -14.63 -16.02
CA GLU A 65 0.89 -15.63 -15.62
C GLU A 65 2.25 -15.43 -16.30
N ASP A 66 2.23 -15.01 -17.57
CA ASP A 66 3.42 -14.81 -18.39
C ASP A 66 4.02 -13.39 -18.24
N LEU A 67 3.41 -12.52 -17.44
CA LEU A 67 3.96 -11.19 -17.11
C LEU A 67 5.31 -11.33 -16.42
N VAL A 68 6.29 -10.53 -16.85
CA VAL A 68 7.66 -10.57 -16.31
C VAL A 68 7.81 -9.58 -15.17
N ILE A 69 8.28 -10.06 -14.02
CA ILE A 69 8.80 -9.26 -12.92
C ILE A 69 10.29 -9.02 -13.21
N PRO A 70 10.73 -7.80 -13.60
CA PRO A 70 12.07 -7.57 -14.11
C PRO A 70 13.14 -7.50 -13.00
N ALA A 71 12.79 -6.96 -11.83
CA ALA A 71 13.71 -6.74 -10.72
C ALA A 71 13.13 -7.21 -9.36
N PRO A 72 12.79 -8.51 -9.20
CA PRO A 72 12.27 -9.01 -7.93
C PRO A 72 13.33 -8.88 -6.83
N ILE A 73 12.94 -8.38 -5.65
CA ILE A 73 13.84 -8.07 -4.53
C ILE A 73 13.69 -9.07 -3.38
N GLN A 74 14.79 -9.64 -2.91
CA GLN A 74 14.81 -10.46 -1.70
C GLN A 74 15.02 -9.56 -0.47
N GLN A 75 14.08 -9.60 0.47
CA GLN A 75 14.03 -8.69 1.61
C GLN A 75 14.77 -9.28 2.82
N MET A 76 16.01 -8.83 3.03
CA MET A 76 16.86 -9.25 4.15
C MET A 76 16.56 -8.37 5.37
N VAL A 77 15.91 -8.93 6.39
CA VAL A 77 15.58 -8.20 7.61
C VAL A 77 16.53 -8.54 8.76
N THR A 78 17.03 -7.51 9.44
CA THR A 78 17.91 -7.63 10.61
C THR A 78 17.39 -6.77 11.76
N GLY A 79 17.50 -7.25 13.00
CA GLY A 79 17.02 -6.52 14.18
C GLY A 79 16.38 -7.45 15.21
N GLN A 80 15.83 -6.85 16.26
CA GLN A 80 15.22 -7.55 17.39
C GLN A 80 14.29 -6.62 18.16
N SER A 81 13.43 -7.19 19.01
CA SER A 81 12.55 -6.44 19.94
C SER A 81 11.69 -5.36 19.27
N GLY A 82 11.14 -5.67 18.09
CA GLY A 82 10.29 -4.75 17.31
C GLY A 82 11.05 -3.73 16.44
N LEU A 83 12.37 -3.58 16.60
CA LEU A 83 13.17 -2.63 15.84
C LEU A 83 14.05 -3.32 14.79
N PHE A 84 13.59 -3.27 13.56
CA PHE A 84 14.20 -3.93 12.41
C PHE A 84 14.74 -2.95 11.36
N THR A 85 15.62 -3.44 10.50
CA THR A 85 16.11 -2.77 9.29
C THR A 85 16.11 -3.79 8.16
N GLN A 86 15.50 -3.40 7.04
CA GLN A 86 15.43 -4.19 5.81
C GLN A 86 16.51 -3.73 4.83
N TYR A 87 17.06 -4.68 4.08
CA TYR A 87 17.93 -4.45 2.94
C TYR A 87 17.43 -5.29 1.76
N ASN A 88 17.40 -4.71 0.56
CA ASN A 88 16.89 -5.39 -0.62
C ASN A 88 18.05 -5.97 -1.44
N ILE A 89 17.97 -7.26 -1.79
CA ILE A 89 18.90 -7.92 -2.72
C ILE A 89 18.15 -8.24 -4.00
N GLN A 90 18.44 -7.54 -5.08
CA GLN A 90 17.84 -7.82 -6.39
C GLN A 90 18.16 -9.25 -6.85
N LYS A 91 17.13 -9.91 -7.39
CA LYS A 91 17.19 -11.27 -7.95
C LYS A 91 17.05 -11.18 -9.48
N LYS A 92 17.28 -12.29 -10.16
CA LYS A 92 17.06 -12.38 -11.61
C LYS A 92 15.58 -12.18 -11.95
N PRO A 93 15.24 -11.65 -13.14
CA PRO A 93 13.88 -11.61 -13.64
C PRO A 93 13.18 -12.97 -13.54
N MET A 94 11.88 -12.96 -13.31
CA MET A 94 11.03 -14.17 -13.32
C MET A 94 9.60 -13.81 -13.75
N THR A 95 8.85 -14.77 -14.25
CA THR A 95 7.43 -14.63 -14.54
C THR A 95 6.58 -14.60 -13.27
N VAL A 96 5.37 -14.03 -13.34
CA VAL A 96 4.35 -14.13 -12.28
C VAL A 96 4.02 -15.59 -11.95
N LYS A 97 4.05 -16.48 -12.96
CA LYS A 97 3.88 -17.92 -12.79
C LYS A 97 4.96 -18.55 -11.90
N GLU A 98 6.23 -18.27 -12.18
CA GLU A 98 7.36 -18.73 -11.36
C GLU A 98 7.30 -18.13 -9.96
N PHE A 99 6.97 -16.84 -9.84
CA PHE A 99 6.80 -16.16 -8.56
C PHE A 99 5.68 -16.82 -7.71
N ARG A 100 4.53 -17.12 -8.32
CA ARG A 100 3.40 -17.81 -7.67
C ARG A 100 3.76 -19.24 -7.22
N GLN A 101 4.50 -19.98 -8.04
CA GLN A 101 5.01 -21.30 -7.67
C GLN A 101 5.97 -21.21 -6.47
N LEU A 102 6.85 -20.21 -6.46
CA LEU A 102 7.78 -19.97 -5.37
C LEU A 102 7.06 -19.57 -4.08
N ALA A 103 6.11 -18.62 -4.15
CA ALA A 103 5.30 -18.16 -3.04
C ALA A 103 4.49 -19.28 -2.37
N ASN A 104 4.00 -20.24 -3.15
CA ASN A 104 3.23 -21.38 -2.66
C ASN A 104 4.06 -22.61 -2.28
N SER A 105 5.40 -22.56 -2.41
CA SER A 105 6.28 -23.65 -1.97
C SER A 105 6.35 -23.75 -0.44
N ASP A 106 6.61 -24.95 0.11
CA ASP A 106 6.71 -25.20 1.56
C ASP A 106 7.67 -24.27 2.32
N LYS A 107 8.63 -23.65 1.60
CA LYS A 107 9.61 -22.71 2.16
C LYS A 107 9.04 -21.30 2.35
N TYR A 108 8.09 -20.87 1.52
CA TYR A 108 7.60 -19.50 1.44
C TYR A 108 6.08 -19.37 1.65
N CYS A 109 5.33 -20.47 1.69
CA CYS A 109 3.89 -20.44 1.87
C CYS A 109 3.47 -19.82 3.22
N THR A 110 2.27 -19.24 3.26
CA THR A 110 1.67 -18.74 4.50
C THR A 110 1.54 -19.88 5.52
N PRO A 111 2.07 -19.75 6.75
CA PRO A 111 1.96 -20.78 7.78
C PRO A 111 0.51 -20.92 8.22
N ARG A 112 0.12 -22.10 8.70
CA ARG A 112 -1.22 -22.27 9.29
C ARG A 112 -1.41 -21.29 10.45
N TYR A 113 -2.56 -20.59 10.47
CA TYR A 113 -2.94 -19.64 11.50
C TYR A 113 -4.40 -19.83 11.93
N ILE A 114 -4.75 -19.33 13.11
CA ILE A 114 -6.10 -19.39 13.68
C ILE A 114 -6.92 -18.18 13.24
N ASP A 115 -6.32 -16.99 13.38
CA ASP A 115 -6.90 -15.68 13.07
C ASP A 115 -5.79 -14.71 12.60
N TYR A 116 -6.17 -13.50 12.21
CA TYR A 116 -5.20 -12.50 11.74
C TYR A 116 -4.25 -12.01 12.85
N GLU A 117 -4.62 -12.08 14.13
CA GLU A 117 -3.72 -11.73 15.22
C GLU A 117 -2.63 -12.79 15.42
N ASP A 118 -2.97 -14.08 15.27
CA ASP A 118 -2.01 -15.18 15.29
C ASP A 118 -1.06 -15.10 14.10
N LEU A 119 -1.59 -14.71 12.92
CA LEU A 119 -0.75 -14.45 11.74
C LEU A 119 0.17 -13.24 11.94
N GLU A 120 -0.32 -12.14 12.52
CA GLU A 120 0.48 -10.96 12.90
C GLU A 120 1.58 -11.31 13.92
N ARG A 121 1.25 -12.05 14.99
CA ARG A 121 2.23 -12.55 15.96
C ARG A 121 3.30 -13.41 15.29
N LYS A 122 2.91 -14.26 14.31
CA LYS A 122 3.84 -15.08 13.51
C LYS A 122 4.70 -14.24 12.56
N TYR A 123 4.17 -13.17 11.98
CA TYR A 123 4.94 -12.23 11.16
C TYR A 123 6.05 -11.59 11.98
N TRP A 124 5.71 -10.90 13.08
CA TRP A 124 6.69 -10.18 13.90
C TRP A 124 7.70 -11.10 14.59
N LYS A 125 7.28 -12.30 15.02
CA LYS A 125 8.17 -13.30 15.62
C LYS A 125 9.20 -13.85 14.64
N ASN A 126 8.82 -14.05 13.37
CA ASN A 126 9.63 -14.77 12.39
C ASN A 126 10.25 -13.86 11.31
N LEU A 127 10.12 -12.53 11.42
CA LEU A 127 10.46 -11.59 10.35
C LEU A 127 11.89 -11.78 9.78
N THR A 128 12.87 -12.04 10.65
CA THR A 128 14.29 -12.26 10.31
C THR A 128 14.61 -13.65 9.75
N PHE A 129 13.70 -14.63 9.85
CA PHE A 129 13.90 -15.99 9.36
C PHE A 129 13.29 -16.16 7.96
N VAL A 130 14.06 -16.73 7.02
CA VAL A 130 13.68 -16.88 5.61
C VAL A 130 13.30 -15.53 4.97
N ALA A 131 14.27 -14.88 4.34
CA ALA A 131 14.07 -13.65 3.59
C ALA A 131 13.14 -13.90 2.38
N PRO A 132 11.93 -13.31 2.35
CA PRO A 132 10.96 -13.47 1.26
C PRO A 132 11.43 -12.70 0.02
N ILE A 133 10.78 -12.94 -1.12
CA ILE A 133 11.03 -12.24 -2.38
C ILE A 133 9.78 -11.45 -2.74
N TYR A 134 9.97 -10.21 -3.19
CA TYR A 134 8.89 -9.30 -3.49
C TYR A 134 9.03 -8.76 -4.92
N GLY A 135 7.98 -8.85 -5.72
CA GLY A 135 7.90 -8.21 -7.04
C GLY A 135 7.32 -6.83 -6.88
N ALA A 136 8.18 -5.81 -6.74
CA ALA A 136 7.79 -4.43 -6.51
C ALA A 136 8.01 -3.56 -7.74
N ASP A 137 7.31 -2.42 -7.80
CA ASP A 137 7.61 -1.28 -8.67
C ASP A 137 7.64 -1.65 -10.16
N ILE A 138 6.68 -2.48 -10.58
CA ILE A 138 6.53 -2.95 -11.96
C ILE A 138 5.58 -2.01 -12.69
N ASN A 139 6.12 -1.15 -13.56
CA ASN A 139 5.33 -0.24 -14.39
C ASN A 139 4.21 -0.98 -15.16
N GLY A 140 2.96 -0.52 -14.99
CA GLY A 140 1.82 -1.01 -15.77
C GLY A 140 0.51 -1.08 -14.98
N SER A 141 -0.58 -1.32 -15.72
CA SER A 141 -1.92 -1.59 -15.16
C SER A 141 -2.42 -2.93 -15.68
N ILE A 142 -3.25 -3.61 -14.86
CA ILE A 142 -4.03 -4.78 -15.26
C ILE A 142 -5.54 -4.52 -15.16
N TYR A 143 -5.95 -3.26 -15.23
CA TYR A 143 -7.35 -2.92 -15.50
C TYR A 143 -7.69 -3.31 -16.94
N ASP A 144 -8.94 -3.68 -17.22
CA ASP A 144 -9.44 -3.80 -18.60
C ASP A 144 -9.64 -2.39 -19.20
N GLU A 145 -9.52 -2.26 -20.52
CA GLU A 145 -9.60 -0.98 -21.24
C GLU A 145 -10.97 -0.28 -21.10
N ASP A 146 -12.04 -1.02 -20.82
CA ASP A 146 -13.41 -0.51 -20.65
C ASP A 146 -13.74 -0.06 -19.22
N ILE A 147 -12.75 0.10 -18.34
CA ILE A 147 -12.94 0.53 -16.95
C ILE A 147 -12.61 2.02 -16.80
N GLU A 148 -13.67 2.83 -16.60
CA GLU A 148 -13.57 4.25 -16.31
C GLU A 148 -13.56 4.53 -14.79
N GLU A 149 -14.39 3.85 -13.99
CA GLU A 149 -14.49 4.14 -12.56
C GLU A 149 -13.25 3.65 -11.78
N TRP A 150 -12.57 4.58 -11.08
CA TRP A 150 -11.43 4.30 -10.19
C TRP A 150 -10.27 3.56 -10.87
N ASN A 151 -10.08 3.79 -12.17
CA ASN A 151 -8.94 3.26 -12.90
C ASN A 151 -7.65 3.94 -12.41
N ILE A 152 -6.76 3.19 -11.76
CA ILE A 152 -5.51 3.74 -11.18
C ILE A 152 -4.56 4.30 -12.27
N ALA A 153 -4.70 3.88 -13.53
CA ALA A 153 -3.97 4.47 -14.64
C ALA A 153 -4.52 5.85 -15.06
N HIS A 154 -5.78 6.16 -14.74
CA HIS A 154 -6.52 7.33 -15.23
C HIS A 154 -7.51 7.83 -14.15
N LEU A 155 -6.98 8.37 -13.04
CA LEU A 155 -7.80 8.84 -11.91
C LEU A 155 -8.46 10.22 -12.16
N ASN A 156 -8.02 10.92 -13.22
CA ASN A 156 -8.46 12.26 -13.60
C ASN A 156 -8.30 13.27 -12.45
N THR A 157 -7.15 13.24 -11.81
CA THR A 157 -6.70 14.15 -10.75
C THR A 157 -5.87 15.30 -11.34
N ILE A 158 -5.51 16.27 -10.50
CA ILE A 158 -4.60 17.35 -10.91
C ILE A 158 -3.20 16.86 -11.33
N LEU A 159 -2.77 15.68 -10.87
CA LEU A 159 -1.48 15.09 -11.26
C LEU A 159 -1.50 14.56 -12.70
N ASP A 160 -2.67 14.11 -13.16
CA ASP A 160 -2.87 13.67 -14.54
C ASP A 160 -2.86 14.88 -15.49
N VAL A 161 -3.55 15.97 -15.11
CA VAL A 161 -3.51 17.26 -15.84
C VAL A 161 -2.08 17.81 -15.94
N VAL A 162 -1.28 17.74 -14.86
CA VAL A 162 0.15 18.13 -14.91
C VAL A 162 0.96 17.21 -15.83
N GLY A 163 0.62 15.93 -15.92
CA GLY A 163 1.23 15.00 -16.87
C GLY A 163 0.94 15.39 -18.32
N GLU A 164 -0.33 15.64 -18.65
CA GLU A 164 -0.81 15.95 -20.00
C GLU A 164 -0.40 17.35 -20.47
N ASP A 165 -0.67 18.40 -19.69
CA ASP A 165 -0.43 19.80 -20.10
C ASP A 165 1.05 20.21 -20.04
N CYS A 166 1.83 19.65 -19.09
CA CYS A 166 3.25 20.01 -18.92
C CYS A 166 4.21 18.96 -19.49
N GLY A 167 3.74 17.78 -19.91
CA GLY A 167 4.58 16.69 -20.43
C GLY A 167 5.48 16.03 -19.38
N ILE A 168 5.11 16.06 -18.10
CA ILE A 168 5.93 15.57 -16.98
C ILE A 168 5.43 14.19 -16.53
N SER A 169 6.16 13.14 -16.92
CA SER A 169 5.96 11.78 -16.40
C SER A 169 6.87 11.54 -15.20
N ILE A 170 6.30 11.06 -14.09
CA ILE A 170 7.01 10.69 -12.86
C ILE A 170 6.61 9.25 -12.51
N GLU A 171 7.52 8.31 -12.74
CA GLU A 171 7.25 6.88 -12.55
C GLU A 171 6.80 6.58 -11.11
N GLY A 172 5.63 5.95 -10.95
CA GLY A 172 5.01 5.66 -9.65
C GLY A 172 4.18 6.78 -9.02
N VAL A 173 4.24 8.01 -9.54
CA VAL A 173 3.45 9.16 -9.02
C VAL A 173 2.28 9.49 -9.93
N ASN A 174 2.48 9.48 -11.25
CA ASN A 174 1.39 9.55 -12.25
C ASN A 174 1.39 8.37 -13.23
N THR A 175 2.03 7.26 -12.86
CA THR A 175 1.94 5.98 -13.57
C THR A 175 1.71 4.84 -12.56
N PRO A 176 0.89 3.84 -12.90
CA PRO A 176 0.56 2.75 -11.99
C PRO A 176 1.71 1.74 -11.84
N TYR A 177 1.93 1.28 -10.61
CA TYR A 177 2.80 0.15 -10.30
C TYR A 177 2.01 -1.10 -9.89
N LEU A 178 2.44 -2.26 -10.40
CA LEU A 178 2.00 -3.58 -9.99
C LEU A 178 2.92 -4.14 -8.89
N TYR A 179 2.31 -4.89 -7.98
CA TYR A 179 2.95 -5.41 -6.78
C TYR A 179 2.57 -6.88 -6.52
N PHE A 180 3.54 -7.79 -6.63
CA PHE A 180 3.37 -9.23 -6.39
C PHE A 180 3.98 -9.61 -5.04
N GLY A 181 3.11 -9.84 -4.06
CA GLY A 181 3.45 -10.21 -2.68
C GLY A 181 3.50 -11.72 -2.43
N MET A 182 4.28 -12.12 -1.43
CA MET A 182 4.21 -13.45 -0.81
C MET A 182 4.21 -13.31 0.72
N TRP A 183 4.08 -14.41 1.45
CA TRP A 183 4.13 -14.36 2.91
C TRP A 183 5.40 -13.64 3.41
N LYS A 184 5.20 -12.74 4.39
CA LYS A 184 6.21 -11.83 4.98
C LYS A 184 6.79 -10.74 4.08
N THR A 185 6.34 -10.51 2.85
CA THR A 185 6.83 -9.34 2.09
C THR A 185 6.37 -8.04 2.76
N THR A 186 7.30 -7.10 2.93
CA THR A 186 7.18 -5.94 3.84
C THR A 186 7.42 -4.61 3.11
N PHE A 187 6.63 -3.59 3.48
CA PHE A 187 6.94 -2.17 3.30
C PHE A 187 7.26 -1.57 4.69
N ALA A 188 7.97 -0.44 4.79
CA ALA A 188 8.46 0.09 6.07
C ALA A 188 7.47 1.07 6.80
N TRP A 189 7.74 2.36 7.08
CA TRP A 189 6.86 3.35 7.81
C TRP A 189 6.75 4.84 7.26
N HIS A 190 5.89 5.23 6.28
CA HIS A 190 6.02 6.45 5.41
C HIS A 190 4.85 7.40 5.26
N THR A 191 5.19 8.55 4.65
CA THR A 191 4.37 9.28 3.67
C THR A 191 4.87 8.99 2.24
N GLU A 192 3.98 9.14 1.26
CA GLU A 192 4.35 9.04 -0.18
C GLU A 192 5.31 10.16 -0.59
N ASP A 193 5.90 10.06 -1.79
CA ASP A 193 6.73 11.14 -2.34
C ASP A 193 5.95 12.47 -2.36
N MET A 194 6.63 13.54 -1.93
CA MET A 194 6.05 14.88 -1.74
C MET A 194 4.84 14.95 -0.78
N ASP A 195 4.69 13.97 0.12
CA ASP A 195 3.54 13.81 1.02
C ASP A 195 2.19 13.71 0.29
N LEU A 196 2.20 13.15 -0.93
CA LEU A 196 1.00 12.96 -1.77
C LEU A 196 0.06 11.87 -1.22
N TYR A 197 -1.14 11.81 -1.80
CA TYR A 197 -2.06 10.68 -1.62
C TYR A 197 -1.65 9.51 -2.52
N SER A 198 -1.81 8.28 -2.03
CA SER A 198 -1.78 7.06 -2.84
C SER A 198 -3.12 6.33 -2.83
N ILE A 199 -3.31 5.46 -3.83
CA ILE A 199 -4.42 4.52 -3.92
C ILE A 199 -3.85 3.11 -4.15
N ASN A 200 -4.35 2.12 -3.41
CA ASN A 200 -3.96 0.73 -3.55
C ASN A 200 -5.18 -0.15 -3.79
N TYR A 201 -5.17 -0.93 -4.88
CA TYR A 201 -6.19 -1.93 -5.18
C TYR A 201 -5.60 -3.35 -5.15
N LEU A 202 -6.15 -4.20 -4.28
CA LEU A 202 -5.78 -5.62 -4.21
C LEU A 202 -6.57 -6.42 -5.25
N HIS A 203 -5.96 -6.61 -6.42
CA HIS A 203 -6.59 -7.29 -7.56
C HIS A 203 -7.07 -8.71 -7.26
N PHE A 204 -6.24 -9.53 -6.62
CA PHE A 204 -6.54 -10.90 -6.19
C PHE A 204 -5.48 -11.38 -5.18
N GLY A 205 -5.68 -12.58 -4.62
CA GLY A 205 -4.71 -13.25 -3.74
C GLY A 205 -4.98 -13.01 -2.25
N GLU A 206 -3.95 -13.22 -1.44
CA GLU A 206 -4.03 -13.17 0.02
C GLU A 206 -4.10 -11.73 0.56
N PRO A 207 -4.64 -11.51 1.78
CA PRO A 207 -4.79 -10.17 2.36
C PRO A 207 -3.46 -9.42 2.59
N LYS A 208 -3.52 -8.10 2.45
CA LYS A 208 -2.47 -7.16 2.89
C LYS A 208 -2.89 -6.48 4.18
N SER A 209 -2.13 -6.65 5.26
CA SER A 209 -2.31 -5.92 6.52
C SER A 209 -1.60 -4.57 6.46
N TRP A 210 -2.23 -3.54 7.02
CA TRP A 210 -1.69 -2.17 7.06
C TRP A 210 -1.61 -1.69 8.50
N TYR A 211 -0.56 -0.93 8.80
CA TYR A 211 -0.52 -0.04 9.94
C TYR A 211 -0.61 1.41 9.43
N ALA A 212 -1.02 2.34 10.28
CA ALA A 212 -1.03 3.75 9.95
C ALA A 212 -0.89 4.58 11.23
N ILE A 213 -0.18 5.70 11.13
CA ILE A 213 -0.12 6.72 12.16
C ILE A 213 -0.91 7.94 11.65
N PRO A 214 -1.83 8.51 12.45
CA PRO A 214 -2.49 9.78 12.12
C PRO A 214 -1.48 10.85 11.68
N PRO A 215 -1.70 11.61 10.60
CA PRO A 215 -0.76 12.64 10.15
C PRO A 215 -0.45 13.69 11.23
N GLU A 216 -1.43 14.01 12.07
CA GLU A 216 -1.28 14.84 13.29
C GLU A 216 -0.29 14.28 14.33
N HIS A 217 0.24 13.07 14.14
CA HIS A 217 1.22 12.39 14.97
C HIS A 217 2.52 11.99 14.23
N GLY A 218 2.65 12.22 12.92
CA GLY A 218 3.82 11.80 12.12
C GLY A 218 5.16 12.24 12.72
N ARG A 219 5.27 13.53 13.11
CA ARG A 219 6.45 14.08 13.80
C ARG A 219 6.84 13.38 15.11
N ARG A 220 5.94 12.61 15.73
CA ARG A 220 6.25 11.80 16.93
C ARG A 220 6.94 10.49 16.53
N LEU A 221 6.52 9.87 15.42
CA LEU A 221 7.17 8.70 14.84
C LEU A 221 8.58 9.05 14.34
N GLU A 222 8.73 10.18 13.63
CA GLU A 222 10.04 10.70 13.18
C GLU A 222 11.05 10.81 14.35
N ARG A 223 10.65 11.49 15.44
CA ARG A 223 11.51 11.67 16.63
C ARG A 223 11.85 10.33 17.30
N LEU A 224 10.90 9.39 17.35
CA LEU A 224 11.14 8.05 17.87
C LEU A 224 12.18 7.32 16.98
N ALA A 225 12.01 7.35 15.66
CA ALA A 225 12.94 6.75 14.72
C ALA A 225 14.36 7.37 14.83
N GLN A 226 14.48 8.69 14.90
CA GLN A 226 15.75 9.41 15.09
C GLN A 226 16.45 9.05 16.42
N GLY A 227 15.69 8.90 17.50
CA GLY A 227 16.23 8.45 18.80
C GLY A 227 16.75 7.02 18.75
N LEU A 228 16.01 6.12 18.10
CA LEU A 228 16.42 4.71 17.91
C LEU A 228 17.61 4.55 16.94
N GLN A 229 17.81 5.50 16.02
CA GLN A 229 18.98 5.55 15.12
C GLN A 229 20.28 5.93 15.85
N HIS A 230 20.23 6.88 16.80
CA HIS A 230 21.41 7.28 17.58
C HIS A 230 21.99 6.11 18.40
N LEU A 231 21.13 5.21 18.89
CA LEU A 231 21.53 3.97 19.56
C LEU A 231 22.18 2.92 18.63
N LYS A 232 22.07 3.09 17.30
CA LYS A 232 22.63 2.19 16.27
C LYS A 232 23.73 2.83 15.40
N GLY A 233 24.08 4.10 15.63
CA GLY A 233 25.22 4.76 14.98
C GLY A 233 25.08 5.02 13.47
N LYS A 234 23.88 4.98 12.90
CA LYS A 234 23.62 5.31 11.47
C LYS A 234 22.87 6.63 11.35
N LYS A 235 23.26 7.47 10.38
CA LYS A 235 22.87 8.89 10.29
C LYS A 235 21.70 9.23 9.36
N GLN A 236 21.19 8.26 8.59
CA GLN A 236 20.13 8.50 7.61
C GLN A 236 19.28 7.24 7.45
N PHE A 237 17.96 7.42 7.44
CA PHE A 237 16.96 6.37 7.20
C PHE A 237 15.72 6.93 6.48
N ILE A 238 15.44 8.22 6.65
CA ILE A 238 14.23 8.91 6.15
C ILE A 238 14.41 9.35 4.68
N GLN A 239 14.96 8.48 3.83
CA GLN A 239 15.06 8.71 2.38
C GLN A 239 15.40 7.47 1.53
N GLU A 240 15.59 6.29 2.12
CA GLU A 240 15.83 5.05 1.37
C GLU A 240 14.90 3.95 1.87
N GLY A 241 13.91 3.64 1.04
CA GLY A 241 12.85 2.70 1.35
C GLY A 241 11.57 3.45 1.63
N TYR A 242 10.73 3.58 0.59
CA TYR A 242 9.30 3.76 0.74
C TYR A 242 8.82 2.82 1.81
N LEU A 243 8.38 3.50 2.83
CA LEU A 243 8.15 2.99 4.14
C LEU A 243 6.57 2.71 4.04
N CYS A 244 5.75 2.58 5.10
CA CYS A 244 4.27 2.37 5.13
C CYS A 244 3.72 2.54 6.57
#